data_AF-X6PES9-F1
#
_entry.id   AF-X6PES9-F1
#
_cell.length_a   1.000
_cell.length_b   1.000
_cell.length_c   1.000
_cell.angle_alpha   90.00
_cell.angle_beta   90.00
_cell.angle_gamma   90.00
#
_symmetry.space_group_name_H-M   'P 1'
#
loop_
_entity.id
_entity.type
_entity.pdbx_description
1 polymer ?
#
loop_
_entity_poly.entity_id
_entity_poly.type
_entity_poly.pdbx_seq_one_letter_code
_entity_poly.pdbx_strand_id
1 'polypeptide(L)'
;MSAFGDILRACEGTRIHFAGTEVATKWLGYMDGAIQAGEKAAHDICKKLSSEGVKLSEKKFTEDEEEDPMEEVLAKPFKQSVVELYLPNAKQLFRLLLAFAIVFVVIIFRKLKKAYN
;
A
#
# COMPACT_ATOMS: atom_id res chain seq x y z
N MET A 1 0.98 9.18 4.28
CA MET A 1 2.43 9.38 4.11
C MET A 1 2.76 10.78 4.60
N SER A 2 3.76 10.95 5.47
CA SER A 2 4.16 12.28 5.91
C SER A 2 4.73 13.06 4.74
N ALA A 3 4.57 14.39 4.72
CA ALA A 3 5.09 15.24 3.65
C ALA A 3 6.63 15.18 3.50
N PHE A 4 7.32 14.61 4.49
CA PHE A 4 8.78 14.51 4.55
C PHE A 4 9.32 13.10 4.25
N GLY A 5 8.45 12.10 4.06
CA GLY A 5 8.89 10.70 3.91
C GLY A 5 9.85 10.47 2.74
N ASP A 6 9.61 11.16 1.62
CA ASP A 6 10.46 11.02 0.43
C ASP A 6 11.83 11.69 0.62
N ILE A 7 11.87 12.82 1.32
CA ILE A 7 13.12 13.54 1.63
C ILE A 7 13.97 12.72 2.61
N LEU A 8 13.35 12.08 3.60
CA LEU A 8 14.05 11.24 4.57
C LEU A 8 14.66 9.98 3.92
N ARG A 9 14.06 9.48 2.83
CA ARG A 9 14.56 8.32 2.08
C ARG A 9 15.57 8.68 1.00
N ALA A 10 15.47 9.89 0.42
CA ALA A 10 16.39 10.40 -0.59
C ALA A 10 17.68 10.95 0.06
N CYS A 11 18.51 10.07 0.64
CA CYS A 11 19.80 10.44 1.23
C CYS A 11 20.93 10.56 0.20
N GLU A 12 20.61 10.65 -1.10
CA GLU A 12 21.61 10.69 -2.16
C GLU A 12 22.43 12.00 -2.10
N GLY A 13 23.75 11.87 -1.93
CA GLY A 13 24.71 12.98 -2.06
C GLY A 13 25.22 13.59 -0.76
N THR A 14 24.53 13.44 0.38
CA THR A 14 25.04 13.96 1.67
C THR A 14 25.88 12.92 2.43
N ARG A 15 26.57 13.31 3.50
CA ARG A 15 27.30 12.38 4.40
C ARG A 15 26.40 11.85 5.53
N ILE A 16 25.14 12.26 5.56
CA ILE A 16 24.18 11.88 6.60
C ILE A 16 23.16 10.94 5.93
N HIS A 17 23.05 9.73 6.45
CA HIS A 17 22.08 8.75 6.00
C HIS A 17 21.06 8.53 7.13
N PHE A 18 19.79 8.64 6.81
CA PHE A 18 18.71 8.41 7.76
C PHE A 18 18.32 6.93 7.74
N ALA A 19 18.25 6.34 8.92
CA ALA A 19 17.71 5.00 9.17
C ALA A 19 16.55 5.11 10.18
N GLY A 20 15.98 3.96 10.56
CA GLY A 20 14.87 3.88 11.50
C GLY A 20 13.55 3.53 10.83
N THR A 21 12.60 3.08 11.65
CA THR A 21 11.33 2.49 11.18
C THR A 21 10.50 3.42 10.29
N GLU A 22 10.68 4.73 10.47
CA GLU A 22 10.00 5.81 9.78
C GLU A 22 10.48 5.98 8.34
N VAL A 23 11.69 5.49 8.04
CA VAL A 23 12.30 5.52 6.71
C VAL A 23 11.94 4.26 5.90
N ALA A 24 11.50 3.20 6.57
CA ALA A 24 11.14 1.92 5.95
C ALA A 24 10.05 2.05 4.86
N THR A 25 10.12 1.21 3.83
CA THR A 25 9.09 1.09 2.79
C THR A 25 8.08 0.00 3.14
N LYS A 26 8.53 -1.05 3.84
CA LYS A 26 7.72 -2.16 4.33
C LYS A 26 7.71 -2.16 5.86
N TRP A 27 6.59 -2.57 6.46
CA TRP A 27 6.46 -2.71 7.91
C TRP A 27 6.90 -1.48 8.71
N LEU A 28 6.55 -0.29 8.23
CA LEU A 28 6.83 0.98 8.89
C LEU A 28 6.25 0.99 10.32
N GLY A 29 7.09 1.36 11.29
CA GLY A 29 6.76 1.31 12.72
C GLY A 29 6.95 -0.06 13.39
N TYR A 30 7.39 -1.09 12.66
CA TYR A 30 7.71 -2.41 13.21
C TYR A 30 9.22 -2.67 13.15
N MET A 31 9.68 -3.68 13.92
CA MET A 31 11.08 -4.09 13.97
C MET A 31 11.63 -4.45 12.59
N ASP A 32 10.81 -5.10 11.75
CA ASP A 32 11.19 -5.46 10.38
C ASP A 32 11.49 -4.21 9.52
N GLY A 33 10.69 -3.15 9.68
CA GLY A 33 10.98 -1.86 9.06
C GLY A 33 12.27 -1.20 9.57
N ALA A 34 12.61 -1.37 10.86
CA ALA A 34 13.90 -0.87 11.38
C ALA A 34 15.09 -1.60 10.74
N ILE A 35 14.99 -2.92 10.59
CA ILE A 35 16.02 -3.75 9.95
C ILE A 35 16.19 -3.31 8.49
N GLN A 36 15.08 -3.28 7.74
CA GLN A 36 15.07 -2.84 6.34
C GLN A 36 15.72 -1.46 6.15
N ALA A 37 15.32 -0.47 6.96
CA ALA A 37 15.86 0.88 6.86
C ALA A 37 17.34 0.97 7.25
N GLY A 38 17.78 0.17 8.23
CA GLY A 38 19.18 0.09 8.65
C GLY A 38 20.08 -0.51 7.58
N GLU A 39 19.67 -1.63 6.98
CA GLU A 39 20.40 -2.29 5.89
C GLU A 39 20.51 -1.40 4.66
N LYS A 40 19.41 -0.71 4.29
CA LYS A 40 19.40 0.28 3.22
C LYS A 40 20.43 1.39 3.45
N ALA A 41 20.40 2.01 4.64
CA ALA A 41 21.32 3.09 4.97
C ALA A 41 22.79 2.63 4.94
N ALA A 42 23.09 1.44 5.46
CA ALA A 42 24.42 0.86 5.41
C ALA A 42 24.89 0.59 3.97
N HIS A 43 24.00 0.08 3.12
CA HIS A 43 24.29 -0.15 1.71
C HIS A 43 24.54 1.14 0.93
N ASP A 44 23.78 2.20 1.18
CA ASP A 44 24.00 3.52 0.56
C ASP A 44 25.36 4.12 0.97
N ILE A 45 25.76 3.93 2.23
CA ILE A 45 27.09 4.33 2.71
C ILE A 45 28.18 3.50 2.01
N CYS A 46 28.02 2.18 1.92
CA CYS A 46 28.97 1.30 1.24
C CYS A 46 29.14 1.69 -0.24
N LYS A 47 28.04 1.94 -0.96
CA LYS A 47 28.07 2.43 -2.35
C LYS A 47 28.85 3.73 -2.49
N LYS A 48 28.63 4.68 -1.57
CA LYS A 48 29.36 5.95 -1.55
C LYS A 48 30.86 5.74 -1.32
N LEU A 49 31.24 4.93 -0.34
CA LEU A 49 32.64 4.59 -0.07
C LEU A 49 33.30 3.84 -1.24
N SER A 50 32.57 2.95 -1.91
CA SER A 50 33.02 2.28 -3.13
C SER A 50 33.30 3.28 -4.25
N SER A 51 32.44 4.29 -4.42
CA SER A 51 32.68 5.36 -5.41
C SER A 51 33.90 6.24 -5.08
N GLU A 52 34.28 6.32 -3.81
CA GLU A 52 35.46 7.05 -3.31
C GLU A 52 36.75 6.20 -3.34
N GLY A 53 36.69 4.96 -3.86
CA GLY A 53 37.86 4.10 -4.08
C GLY A 53 38.12 3.05 -3.01
N VAL A 54 37.23 2.88 -2.03
CA VAL A 54 37.32 1.82 -1.02
C VAL A 54 36.75 0.51 -1.59
N LYS A 55 37.57 -0.55 -1.68
CA LYS A 55 37.06 -1.86 -2.11
C LYS A 55 36.27 -2.53 -0.98
N LEU A 56 34.95 -2.43 -1.05
CA LEU A 56 34.02 -3.13 -0.17
C LEU A 56 33.38 -4.30 -0.92
N SER A 57 33.09 -5.38 -0.20
CA SER A 57 32.24 -6.47 -0.69
C SER A 57 30.81 -5.92 -0.77
N GLU A 58 30.37 -5.50 -1.96
CA GLU A 58 28.98 -5.10 -2.18
C GLU A 58 28.05 -6.31 -2.02
N LYS A 59 27.39 -6.41 -0.86
CA LYS A 59 26.19 -7.22 -0.75
C LYS A 59 25.08 -6.40 -1.42
N LYS A 60 24.49 -6.92 -2.50
CA LYS A 60 23.40 -6.24 -3.20
C LYS A 60 22.19 -6.20 -2.27
N PHE A 61 21.83 -5.03 -1.80
CA PHE A 61 20.56 -4.84 -1.11
C PHE A 61 19.46 -4.75 -2.17
N THR A 62 18.60 -5.76 -2.24
CA THR A 62 17.42 -5.78 -3.10
C THR A 62 16.20 -5.64 -2.19
N GLU A 63 15.47 -4.53 -2.26
CA GLU A 63 14.26 -4.30 -1.43
C GLU A 63 13.17 -5.36 -1.65
N ASP A 64 13.24 -6.07 -2.77
CA ASP A 64 12.31 -7.12 -3.22
C ASP A 64 12.79 -8.55 -2.90
N GLU A 65 13.98 -8.73 -2.32
CA GLU A 65 14.39 -10.05 -1.82
C GLU A 65 13.58 -10.32 -0.55
N GLU A 66 12.46 -11.03 -0.72
CA GLU A 66 11.71 -11.60 0.40
C GLU A 66 12.68 -12.50 1.17
N GLU A 67 13.04 -12.10 2.39
CA GLU A 67 13.74 -12.98 3.31
C GLU A 67 13.00 -14.31 3.36
N ASP A 68 13.73 -15.42 3.19
CA ASP A 68 13.14 -16.75 3.18
C ASP A 68 12.25 -16.88 4.43
N PRO A 69 10.93 -17.06 4.26
CA PRO A 69 10.01 -17.06 5.38
C PRO A 69 10.39 -18.21 6.31
N MET A 70 10.41 -17.93 7.60
CA MET A 70 11.06 -18.73 8.64
C MET A 70 10.58 -20.18 8.89
N GLU A 71 9.97 -20.90 7.95
CA GLU A 71 9.28 -22.21 8.09
C GLU A 71 8.12 -22.19 9.12
N GLU A 72 8.33 -21.63 10.31
CA GLU A 72 7.35 -21.48 11.39
C GLU A 72 6.37 -20.31 11.17
N VAL A 73 6.76 -19.27 10.43
CA VAL A 73 5.93 -18.08 10.17
C VAL A 73 5.65 -17.91 8.68
N LEU A 74 4.73 -18.73 8.16
CA LEU A 74 4.29 -18.64 6.77
C LEU A 74 3.15 -17.62 6.61
N ALA A 75 3.37 -16.62 5.77
CA ALA A 75 2.34 -15.67 5.36
C ALA A 75 1.33 -16.38 4.44
N LYS A 76 0.09 -16.56 4.93
CA LYS A 76 -1.01 -17.04 4.09
C LYS A 76 -1.50 -15.90 3.19
N PRO A 77 -1.85 -16.17 1.91
CA PRO A 77 -2.37 -15.13 1.03
C PRO A 77 -3.71 -14.60 1.55
N PHE A 78 -3.89 -13.29 1.48
CA PHE A 78 -5.14 -12.65 1.85
C PHE A 78 -6.22 -12.96 0.80
N LYS A 79 -7.21 -13.78 1.16
CA LYS A 79 -8.32 -14.15 0.28
C LYS A 79 -9.51 -13.25 0.58
N GLN A 80 -9.92 -12.43 -0.38
CA GLN A 80 -11.20 -11.72 -0.32
C GLN A 80 -12.30 -12.62 -0.89
N SER A 81 -13.45 -12.64 -0.23
CA SER A 81 -14.62 -13.34 -0.77
C SER A 81 -15.24 -12.58 -1.94
N VAL A 82 -15.90 -13.28 -2.86
CA VAL A 82 -16.62 -12.64 -3.97
C VAL A 82 -17.65 -11.63 -3.48
N VAL A 83 -18.28 -11.90 -2.33
CA VAL A 83 -19.27 -11.00 -1.73
C VAL A 83 -18.60 -9.71 -1.25
N GLU A 84 -17.45 -9.77 -0.58
CA GLU A 84 -16.70 -8.58 -0.16
C GLU A 84 -16.18 -7.77 -1.36
N LEU A 85 -15.85 -8.44 -2.47
CA LEU A 85 -15.34 -7.79 -3.69
C LEU A 85 -16.44 -7.01 -4.44
N TYR A 86 -17.66 -7.56 -4.50
CA TYR A 86 -18.78 -6.96 -5.23
C TYR A 86 -19.72 -6.14 -4.35
N LEU A 87 -19.54 -6.11 -3.03
CA LEU A 87 -20.42 -5.35 -2.14
C LEU A 87 -20.30 -3.85 -2.45
N PRO A 88 -21.42 -3.18 -2.81
CA PRO A 88 -21.39 -1.75 -3.02
C PRO A 88 -21.17 -1.00 -1.71
N ASN A 89 -20.54 0.16 -1.78
CA ASN A 89 -20.46 1.08 -0.66
C ASN A 89 -21.89 1.50 -0.24
N ALA A 90 -22.14 1.77 1.05
CA ALA A 90 -23.43 2.27 1.55
C ALA A 90 -24.00 3.43 0.70
N LYS A 91 -23.14 4.38 0.29
CA LYS A 91 -23.57 5.50 -0.59
C LYS A 91 -24.03 5.05 -1.99
N GLN A 92 -23.48 3.97 -2.52
CA GLN A 92 -23.90 3.38 -3.80
C GLN A 92 -25.21 2.62 -3.63
N LEU A 93 -25.37 1.89 -2.52
CA LEU A 93 -26.61 1.18 -2.18
C LEU A 93 -27.80 2.15 -2.09
N PHE A 94 -27.67 3.25 -1.36
CA PHE A 94 -28.76 4.25 -1.26
C PHE A 94 -29.10 4.90 -2.60
N ARG A 95 -28.11 5.14 -3.47
CA ARG A 95 -28.36 5.65 -4.82
C ARG A 95 -29.12 4.67 -5.69
N LEU A 96 -28.77 3.39 -5.62
CA LEU A 96 -29.50 2.33 -6.33
C LEU A 96 -30.93 2.23 -5.82
N LEU A 97 -31.14 2.17 -4.49
CA LEU A 97 -32.48 2.11 -3.89
C LEU A 97 -33.34 3.30 -4.28
N LEU A 98 -32.78 4.51 -4.28
CA LEU A 98 -33.49 5.72 -4.71
C LEU A 98 -33.86 5.65 -6.20
N ALA A 99 -32.95 5.22 -7.06
CA ALA A 99 -33.22 5.07 -8.49
C ALA A 99 -34.33 4.03 -8.75
N PHE A 100 -34.29 2.88 -8.06
CA PHE A 100 -35.35 1.87 -8.12
C PHE A 100 -36.68 2.42 -7.62
N ALA A 101 -36.69 3.19 -6.53
CA ALA A 101 -37.91 3.82 -6.01
C ALA A 101 -38.51 4.81 -7.02
N ILE A 102 -37.69 5.65 -7.66
CA ILE A 102 -38.16 6.61 -8.69
C ILE A 102 -38.75 5.87 -9.89
N VAL A 103 -38.05 4.85 -10.41
CA VAL A 103 -38.54 4.03 -11.54
C VAL A 103 -39.86 3.34 -11.16
N PHE A 104 -39.96 2.81 -9.94
CA PHE A 104 -41.17 2.16 -9.45
C PHE A 104 -42.36 3.14 -9.37
N VAL A 105 -42.15 4.35 -8.86
CA VAL A 105 -43.16 5.42 -8.83
C VAL A 105 -43.60 5.78 -10.25
N VAL A 106 -42.67 5.94 -11.20
CA VAL A 106 -43.00 6.24 -12.60
C VAL A 106 -43.84 5.13 -13.24
N ILE A 107 -43.52 3.86 -13.00
CA ILE A 107 -44.29 2.72 -13.51
C ILE A 107 -45.72 2.73 -12.96
N ILE A 108 -45.89 2.97 -11.66
CA ILE A 108 -47.21 3.07 -11.02
C ILE A 108 -48.02 4.21 -11.65
N PHE A 109 -47.45 5.41 -11.76
CA PHE A 109 -48.12 6.54 -12.38
C PHE A 109 -48.54 6.25 -13.83
N ARG A 110 -47.68 5.58 -14.62
CA ARG A 110 -48.03 5.17 -15.99
C ARG A 110 -49.19 4.17 -16.02
N LYS A 111 -49.23 3.21 -15.10
CA LYS A 111 -50.34 2.25 -14.98
C LYS A 111 -51.65 2.92 -14.56
N LEU A 112 -51.61 3.82 -13.57
CA LEU A 112 -52.78 4.56 -13.11
C LEU A 112 -53.35 5.46 -14.21
N LYS A 113 -52.49 6.18 -14.95
CA LYS A 113 -52.92 7.00 -16.10
C LYS A 113 -53.57 6.16 -17.20
N LYS A 114 -53.07 4.95 -17.47
CA LYS A 114 -53.66 4.03 -18.46
C LYS A 114 -55.01 3.45 -18.02
N ALA A 115 -55.28 3.35 -16.71
CA ALA A 115 -56.55 2.84 -16.20
C ALA A 115 -57.66 3.91 -16.15
N TYR A 116 -57.29 5.19 -16.21
CA TYR A 116 -58.22 6.32 -16.16
C TYR A 116 -58.62 6.88 -17.54
N ASN A 117 -57.86 6.53 -18.58
CA ASN A 117 -58.18 6.79 -20.00
C ASN A 117 -58.76 5.53 -20.64
#